data_AF-A0A9C9TBM0-F1
#
_entry.id   AF-A0A9C9TBM0-F1
#
_cell.length_a   1.000
_cell.length_b   1.000
_cell.length_c   1.000
_cell.angle_alpha   90.00
_cell.angle_beta   90.00
_cell.angle_gamma   90.00
#
_symmetry.space_group_name_H-M   'P 1'
#
loop_
_entity.id
_entity.type
_entity.pdbx_description
1 polymer ?
#
loop_
_entity_poly.entity_id
_entity_poly.type
_entity_poly.pdbx_seq_one_letter_code
_entity_poly.pdbx_strand_id
1 'polypeptide(L)'
;MVRFSADLLGVVAPPPTNPILNALHLVPDYARRVAPDDWRATELLTYAGLLPLALGVLAAVKRRRAVGAWTVIALIAAVLSLGPLLKFDGELVTLTADGVESGVPLPYALLLNMPLLSVNRAPARINTTLMLALAVLAAYGLDWLIEHTSPRWRPVLAVAACVVTLGELLVVWPCPTTPLMVPDYLAEIAPADDPGAVLNLPIAAGHAKERALFYQTAHRRPVFDSWFERPLPVFPDVAGFLDGLLAPAAEGSVQDDIIPRATADDRAAVARAEEVGHVFLFTPYVGYADAKMALLETAFGPPRSTEHGVAIYQVPAGTEKPDRMVYALENNDWSAPEQGWQDSETWHGRPARWMAASAELYIYSPRRQEGALQFTALPFLDPQRLAITVNQDLLPPLVIGEWITYTTAQFPLQSGLNQITLQALNSCQPTTGDPRCGGVSLAIAGRDSECAPYLDRTRCLGILFQDVRFTAASTGPLMQPVDVTLGGQVRLRGYTLRGQPSAGRELALTLYWQAVRGARMEADYTIFVHLLGADGALLAQHDGPPLSGVYPTSRWVGGDIFSQQISLPLPPDAQPGTYELLTGMYTYPDIQRLPVAGDRPYAQDGLVWLQSVEVSGPADGSNP
;
A
#
# COMPACT_ATOMS: atom_id res chain seq x y z
N MET A 1 -2.99 17.75 -5.07
CA MET A 1 -2.82 19.22 -5.19
C MET A 1 -4.08 20.02 -4.85
N VAL A 2 -5.28 19.65 -5.31
CA VAL A 2 -6.56 20.35 -4.99
C VAL A 2 -6.79 20.51 -3.48
N ARG A 3 -6.42 19.51 -2.67
CA ARG A 3 -6.52 19.55 -1.21
C ARG A 3 -5.78 20.75 -0.57
N PHE A 4 -4.70 21.22 -1.19
CA PHE A 4 -3.85 22.32 -0.71
C PHE A 4 -4.02 23.61 -1.54
N SER A 5 -5.16 23.73 -2.23
CA SER A 5 -5.59 24.96 -2.89
C SER A 5 -6.26 25.92 -1.90
N ALA A 6 -6.02 27.22 -2.06
CA ALA A 6 -6.76 28.25 -1.35
C ALA A 6 -8.25 28.18 -1.73
N ASP A 7 -9.11 28.46 -0.76
CA ASP A 7 -10.53 28.71 -1.04
C ASP A 7 -10.72 30.15 -1.52
N LEU A 8 -11.72 30.40 -2.36
CA LEU A 8 -12.05 31.76 -2.78
C LEU A 8 -12.38 32.68 -1.60
N LEU A 9 -13.02 32.15 -0.55
CA LEU A 9 -13.31 32.90 0.68
C LEU A 9 -12.08 33.03 1.60
N GLY A 10 -11.00 32.28 1.34
CA GLY A 10 -9.80 32.23 2.20
C GLY A 10 -9.11 33.57 2.38
N VAL A 11 -9.12 34.41 1.34
CA VAL A 11 -8.53 35.76 1.36
C VAL A 11 -9.20 36.67 2.40
N VAL A 12 -10.46 36.43 2.76
CA VAL A 12 -11.24 37.22 3.72
C VAL A 12 -11.67 36.44 4.96
N ALA A 13 -11.36 35.15 5.04
CA ALA A 13 -11.64 34.30 6.18
C ALA A 13 -10.56 34.50 7.27
N PRO A 14 -10.86 35.17 8.40
CA PRO A 14 -9.86 35.33 9.46
C PRO A 14 -9.46 33.97 10.06
N PRO A 15 -8.27 33.85 10.67
CA PRO A 15 -7.88 32.64 11.37
C PRO A 15 -8.92 32.29 12.44
N PRO A 16 -9.50 31.08 12.47
CA PRO A 16 -10.50 30.74 13.48
C PRO A 16 -9.92 30.72 14.90
N THR A 17 -8.61 30.56 15.01
CA THR A 17 -7.82 30.60 16.25
C THR A 17 -7.36 32.00 16.65
N ASN A 18 -7.70 33.06 15.89
CA ASN A 18 -7.31 34.44 16.22
C ASN A 18 -7.83 34.80 17.62
N PRO A 19 -6.95 35.13 18.58
CA PRO A 19 -7.35 35.28 19.98
C PRO A 19 -8.23 36.52 20.23
N ILE A 20 -8.09 37.56 19.42
CA ILE A 20 -8.86 38.81 19.58
C ILE A 20 -10.24 38.64 18.95
N LEU A 21 -10.30 38.20 17.70
CA LEU A 21 -11.57 38.03 16.98
C LEU A 21 -12.42 36.93 17.61
N ASN A 22 -11.79 35.83 18.06
CA ASN A 22 -12.50 34.74 18.73
C ASN A 22 -13.06 35.19 20.09
N ALA A 23 -12.31 35.95 20.89
CA ALA A 23 -12.79 36.50 22.16
C ALA A 23 -13.95 37.50 21.99
N LEU A 24 -14.01 38.19 20.84
CA LEU A 24 -15.09 39.11 20.50
C LEU A 24 -16.26 38.45 19.74
N HIS A 25 -16.21 37.13 19.50
CA HIS A 25 -17.17 36.39 18.68
C HIS A 25 -17.34 36.98 17.25
N LEU A 26 -16.24 37.48 16.67
CA LEU A 26 -16.20 38.07 15.33
C LEU A 26 -15.65 37.12 14.25
N VAL A 27 -15.30 35.88 14.62
CA VAL A 27 -14.92 34.84 13.66
C VAL A 27 -16.18 34.30 12.98
N PRO A 28 -16.33 34.44 11.65
CA PRO A 28 -17.48 33.88 10.94
C PRO A 28 -17.43 32.35 10.89
N ASP A 29 -18.60 31.70 10.90
CA ASP A 29 -18.69 30.23 10.88
C ASP A 29 -18.02 29.60 9.65
N TYR A 30 -18.04 30.28 8.50
CA TYR A 30 -17.42 29.80 7.27
C TYR A 30 -15.88 29.74 7.36
N ALA A 31 -15.26 30.52 8.26
CA ALA A 31 -13.81 30.57 8.38
C ALA A 31 -13.22 29.20 8.76
N ARG A 32 -13.93 28.43 9.59
CA ARG A 32 -13.55 27.05 9.98
C ARG A 32 -13.73 26.03 8.86
N ARG A 33 -14.62 26.28 7.89
CA ARG A 33 -14.78 25.40 6.72
C ARG A 33 -13.70 25.64 5.68
N VAL A 34 -13.31 26.90 5.52
CA VAL A 34 -12.27 27.35 4.59
C VAL A 34 -10.85 26.99 5.08
N ALA A 35 -10.57 27.25 6.36
CA ALA A 35 -9.31 26.94 7.02
C ALA A 35 -9.61 26.13 8.29
N PRO A 36 -9.70 24.78 8.18
CA PRO A 36 -10.01 23.92 9.32
C PRO A 36 -8.99 24.06 10.45
N ASP A 37 -9.44 23.94 11.70
CA ASP A 37 -8.61 23.93 12.91
C ASP A 37 -7.86 22.60 13.10
N ASP A 38 -7.20 22.13 12.04
CA ASP A 38 -6.34 20.95 12.03
C ASP A 38 -4.97 21.27 11.40
N TRP A 39 -4.14 20.24 11.18
CA TRP A 39 -2.81 20.41 10.61
C TRP A 39 -2.80 21.14 9.25
N ARG A 40 -3.91 21.09 8.49
CA ARG A 40 -4.05 21.75 7.19
C ARG A 40 -4.14 23.27 7.30
N ALA A 41 -4.46 23.82 8.49
CA ALA A 41 -4.44 25.27 8.72
C ALA A 41 -3.11 25.89 8.30
N THR A 42 -2.00 25.20 8.52
CA THR A 42 -0.65 25.66 8.14
C THR A 42 -0.48 25.90 6.64
N GLU A 43 -1.26 25.20 5.81
CA GLU A 43 -1.21 25.30 4.34
C GLU A 43 -2.35 26.16 3.78
N LEU A 44 -3.51 26.18 4.44
CA LEU A 44 -4.75 26.77 3.91
C LEU A 44 -5.08 28.16 4.46
N LEU A 45 -4.37 28.63 5.49
CA LEU A 45 -4.56 29.96 6.04
C LEU A 45 -4.09 31.04 5.04
N THR A 46 -5.04 31.59 4.29
CA THR A 46 -4.79 32.55 3.21
C THR A 46 -5.34 33.95 3.47
N TYR A 47 -5.75 34.21 4.72
CA TYR A 47 -6.31 35.49 5.14
C TYR A 47 -5.39 36.66 4.83
N ALA A 48 -5.92 37.66 4.13
CA ALA A 48 -5.18 38.83 3.69
C ALA A 48 -5.32 40.05 4.61
N GLY A 49 -6.23 40.01 5.58
CA GLY A 49 -6.60 41.15 6.40
C GLY A 49 -7.58 42.08 5.69
N LEU A 50 -8.69 42.42 6.34
CA LEU A 50 -9.70 43.31 5.77
C LEU A 50 -9.14 44.74 5.59
N LEU A 51 -8.32 45.20 6.54
CA LEU A 51 -7.72 46.54 6.46
C LEU A 51 -6.64 46.64 5.35
N PRO A 52 -5.64 45.75 5.25
CA PRO A 52 -4.71 45.70 4.14
C PRO A 52 -5.40 45.59 2.78
N LEU A 53 -6.45 44.76 2.65
CA LEU A 53 -7.25 44.68 1.43
C LEU A 53 -7.89 46.04 1.09
N ALA A 54 -8.55 46.68 2.05
CA ALA A 54 -9.19 47.98 1.84
C ALA A 54 -8.18 49.08 1.44
N LEU A 55 -7.03 49.14 2.13
CA LEU A 55 -5.94 50.05 1.81
C LEU A 55 -5.33 49.75 0.44
N GLY A 56 -5.19 48.47 0.09
CA GLY A 56 -4.67 48.05 -1.20
C GLY A 56 -5.59 48.42 -2.36
N VAL A 57 -6.91 48.27 -2.19
CA VAL A 57 -7.92 48.75 -3.15
C VAL A 57 -7.86 50.27 -3.29
N LEU A 58 -7.73 50.99 -2.17
CA LEU A 58 -7.59 52.44 -2.18
C LEU A 58 -6.36 52.88 -2.97
N ALA A 59 -5.22 52.21 -2.78
CA ALA A 59 -4.00 52.46 -3.55
C ALA A 59 -4.18 52.16 -5.04
N ALA A 60 -4.80 51.03 -5.38
CA ALA A 60 -5.06 50.65 -6.76
C ALA A 60 -5.94 51.66 -7.49
N VAL A 61 -6.90 52.28 -6.80
CA VAL A 61 -7.79 53.31 -7.37
C VAL A 61 -7.09 54.68 -7.42
N LYS A 62 -6.50 55.13 -6.32
CA LYS A 62 -6.01 56.51 -6.16
C LYS A 62 -4.57 56.70 -6.64
N ARG A 63 -3.75 55.66 -6.57
CA ARG A 63 -2.32 55.67 -6.97
C ARG A 63 -2.01 54.66 -8.08
N ARG A 64 -2.98 54.37 -8.96
CA ARG A 64 -2.89 53.34 -10.04
C ARG A 64 -1.57 53.33 -10.84
N ARG A 65 -0.99 54.50 -11.11
CA ARG A 65 0.27 54.62 -11.88
C ARG A 65 1.50 54.18 -11.07
N ALA A 66 1.48 54.43 -9.76
CA ALA A 66 2.57 54.06 -8.87
C ALA A 66 2.52 52.58 -8.49
N VAL A 67 1.32 52.01 -8.40
CA VAL A 67 1.14 50.64 -7.87
C VAL A 67 0.69 49.60 -8.89
N GLY A 68 0.48 49.96 -10.16
CA GLY A 68 -0.12 49.08 -11.17
C GLY A 68 0.58 47.72 -11.31
N ALA A 69 1.92 47.70 -11.29
CA ALA A 69 2.68 46.44 -11.35
C ALA A 69 2.40 45.54 -10.12
N TRP A 70 2.37 46.13 -8.92
CA TRP A 70 2.04 45.41 -7.69
C TRP A 70 0.60 44.91 -7.67
N THR A 71 -0.35 45.67 -8.21
CA THR A 71 -1.74 45.23 -8.38
C THR A 71 -1.82 44.01 -9.30
N VAL A 72 -1.09 44.00 -10.42
CA VAL A 72 -1.05 42.85 -11.33
C VAL A 72 -0.43 41.62 -10.65
N ILE A 73 0.69 41.78 -9.93
CA ILE A 73 1.33 40.70 -9.19
C ILE A 73 0.37 40.12 -8.14
N ALA A 74 -0.30 40.98 -7.37
CA ALA A 74 -1.29 40.56 -6.36
C ALA A 74 -2.43 39.75 -7.00
N LEU A 75 -3.01 40.23 -8.10
CA LEU A 75 -4.11 39.54 -8.78
C LEU A 75 -3.68 38.17 -9.35
N ILE A 76 -2.51 38.11 -9.99
CA ILE A 76 -1.98 36.84 -10.52
C ILE A 76 -1.73 35.86 -9.37
N ALA A 77 -1.07 36.31 -8.29
CA ALA A 77 -0.80 35.47 -7.14
C ALA A 77 -2.09 34.98 -6.46
N ALA A 78 -3.10 35.84 -6.32
CA ALA A 78 -4.40 35.48 -5.78
C ALA A 78 -5.06 34.36 -6.62
N VAL A 79 -5.15 34.55 -7.94
CA VAL A 79 -5.76 33.55 -8.84
C VAL A 79 -4.98 32.23 -8.84
N LEU A 80 -3.65 32.27 -8.87
CA LEU A 80 -2.84 31.05 -8.85
C LEU A 80 -2.91 30.33 -7.50
N SER A 81 -3.09 31.06 -6.39
CA SER A 81 -3.21 30.45 -5.06
C SER A 81 -4.45 29.58 -4.88
N LEU A 82 -5.52 29.84 -5.65
CA LEU A 82 -6.72 29.01 -5.73
C LEU A 82 -6.45 27.62 -6.34
N GLY A 83 -5.28 27.42 -6.94
CA GLY A 83 -4.87 26.14 -7.52
C GLY A 83 -5.69 25.72 -8.75
N PRO A 84 -5.68 24.42 -9.12
CA PRO A 84 -6.15 23.99 -10.44
C PRO A 84 -7.67 23.91 -10.57
N LEU A 85 -8.41 23.78 -9.46
CA LEU A 85 -9.87 23.74 -9.42
C LEU A 85 -10.38 24.72 -8.37
N LEU A 86 -11.50 25.38 -8.66
CA LEU A 86 -12.10 26.37 -7.77
C LEU A 86 -12.72 25.70 -6.53
N LYS A 87 -12.41 26.25 -5.36
CA LYS A 87 -13.07 25.94 -4.10
C LYS A 87 -13.87 27.13 -3.56
N PHE A 88 -15.00 26.83 -2.94
CA PHE A 88 -15.85 27.81 -2.27
C PHE A 88 -16.45 27.19 -1.00
N ASP A 89 -16.35 27.91 0.12
CA ASP A 89 -16.86 27.49 1.43
C ASP A 89 -16.34 26.12 1.91
N GLY A 90 -15.10 25.79 1.53
CA GLY A 90 -14.45 24.53 1.89
C GLY A 90 -14.69 23.39 0.89
N GLU A 91 -15.62 23.55 -0.05
CA GLU A 91 -16.02 22.53 -1.01
C GLU A 91 -15.54 22.84 -2.43
N LEU A 92 -15.50 21.81 -3.29
CA LEU A 92 -15.16 21.96 -4.69
C LEU A 92 -16.38 22.50 -5.44
N VAL A 93 -16.18 23.54 -6.26
CA VAL A 93 -17.26 24.02 -7.13
C VAL A 93 -17.37 23.11 -8.34
N THR A 94 -18.49 22.38 -8.43
CA THR A 94 -18.80 21.50 -9.56
C THR A 94 -19.88 22.09 -10.46
N LEU A 95 -19.79 21.77 -11.73
CA LEU A 95 -20.77 22.07 -12.77
C LEU A 95 -21.26 20.74 -13.34
N THR A 96 -22.58 20.57 -13.40
CA THR A 96 -23.20 19.41 -14.03
C THR A 96 -23.73 19.81 -15.41
N ALA A 97 -23.28 19.11 -16.45
CA ALA A 97 -23.81 19.24 -17.81
C ALA A 97 -23.99 17.84 -18.41
N ASP A 98 -25.15 17.57 -19.00
CA ASP A 98 -25.49 16.29 -19.65
C ASP A 98 -25.21 15.03 -18.80
N GLY A 99 -25.43 15.12 -17.48
CA GLY A 99 -25.21 14.02 -16.54
C GLY A 99 -23.76 13.78 -16.13
N VAL A 100 -22.84 14.63 -16.61
CA VAL A 100 -21.42 14.60 -16.22
C VAL A 100 -21.16 15.76 -15.26
N GLU A 101 -20.63 15.42 -14.07
CA GLU A 101 -20.20 16.40 -13.08
C GLU A 101 -18.70 16.69 -13.25
N SER A 102 -18.34 17.97 -13.34
CA SER A 102 -16.95 18.40 -13.52
C SER A 102 -16.63 19.64 -12.68
N GLY A 103 -15.44 19.70 -12.08
CA GLY A 103 -14.99 20.87 -11.33
C GLY A 103 -14.67 22.06 -12.24
N VAL A 104 -14.75 23.29 -11.72
CA VAL A 104 -14.37 24.50 -12.47
C VAL A 104 -12.85 24.63 -12.56
N PRO A 105 -12.23 24.49 -13.76
CA PRO A 105 -10.78 24.59 -13.90
C PRO A 105 -10.31 26.05 -13.82
N LEU A 106 -9.13 26.24 -13.23
CA LEU A 106 -8.48 27.54 -13.04
C LEU A 106 -7.10 27.58 -13.71
N PRO A 107 -6.51 28.78 -13.94
CA PRO A 107 -5.25 28.92 -14.68
C PRO A 107 -4.07 28.12 -14.15
N TYR A 108 -4.03 27.80 -12.85
CA TYR A 108 -2.98 26.95 -12.27
C TYR A 108 -2.94 25.55 -12.89
N ALA A 109 -4.05 25.03 -13.44
CA ALA A 109 -4.09 23.73 -14.11
C ALA A 109 -3.06 23.61 -15.25
N LEU A 110 -2.70 24.73 -15.89
CA LEU A 110 -1.68 24.79 -16.92
C LEU A 110 -0.26 24.59 -16.37
N LEU A 111 -0.03 24.93 -15.10
CA LEU A 111 1.28 24.84 -14.44
C LEU A 111 1.60 23.41 -14.00
N LEU A 112 0.57 22.57 -13.81
CA LEU A 112 0.73 21.18 -13.34
C LEU A 112 1.64 20.34 -14.25
N ASN A 113 1.64 20.63 -15.54
CA ASN A 113 2.38 19.88 -16.55
C ASN A 113 3.63 20.62 -17.07
N MET A 114 3.94 21.79 -16.51
CA MET A 114 5.13 22.54 -16.91
C MET A 114 6.35 22.08 -16.08
N PRO A 115 7.45 21.68 -16.74
CA PRO A 115 8.70 21.37 -16.05
C PRO A 115 9.11 22.51 -15.11
N LEU A 116 9.72 22.18 -13.97
CA LEU A 116 10.12 23.08 -12.87
C LEU A 116 8.96 23.67 -12.05
N LEU A 117 7.82 24.01 -12.68
CA LEU A 117 6.66 24.57 -11.98
C LEU A 117 5.75 23.48 -11.40
N SER A 118 5.78 22.27 -11.96
CA SER A 118 5.09 21.08 -11.46
C SER A 118 5.57 20.61 -10.09
N VAL A 119 6.73 21.10 -9.61
CA VAL A 119 7.29 20.78 -8.28
C VAL A 119 6.47 21.41 -7.15
N ASN A 120 5.69 22.46 -7.42
CA ASN A 120 4.85 23.09 -6.40
C ASN A 120 3.64 22.20 -6.05
N ARG A 121 3.73 21.54 -4.89
CA ARG A 121 2.70 20.63 -4.35
C ARG A 121 1.52 21.31 -3.65
N ALA A 122 1.64 22.60 -3.29
CA ALA A 122 0.68 23.33 -2.47
C ALA A 122 0.41 24.73 -3.08
N PRO A 123 -0.58 24.85 -3.99
CA PRO A 123 -0.89 26.11 -4.66
C PRO A 123 -1.16 27.28 -3.70
N ALA A 124 -1.81 27.02 -2.56
CA ALA A 124 -2.14 28.03 -1.55
C ALA A 124 -0.91 28.83 -1.07
N ARG A 125 0.31 28.25 -1.09
CA ARG A 125 1.55 28.94 -0.68
C ARG A 125 1.91 30.13 -1.58
N ILE A 126 1.37 30.20 -2.79
CA ILE A 126 1.50 31.39 -3.65
C ILE A 126 0.89 32.63 -2.95
N ASN A 127 0.00 32.43 -1.97
CA ASN A 127 -0.50 33.49 -1.11
C ASN A 127 0.61 34.31 -0.44
N THR A 128 1.80 33.76 -0.17
CA THR A 128 2.94 34.56 0.33
C THR A 128 3.33 35.68 -0.64
N THR A 129 3.24 35.44 -1.95
CA THR A 129 3.48 36.45 -2.98
C THR A 129 2.35 37.48 -3.02
N LEU A 130 1.09 37.04 -2.83
CA LEU A 130 -0.05 37.94 -2.66
C LEU A 130 0.15 38.86 -1.45
N MET A 131 0.52 38.32 -0.30
CA MET A 131 0.75 39.09 0.93
C MET A 131 1.87 40.13 0.76
N LEU A 132 2.97 39.76 0.10
CA LEU A 132 4.05 40.70 -0.20
C LEU A 132 3.56 41.87 -1.07
N ALA A 133 2.84 41.58 -2.16
CA ALA A 133 2.30 42.62 -3.02
C ALA A 133 1.25 43.47 -2.31
N LEU A 134 0.41 42.86 -1.48
CA LEU A 134 -0.62 43.53 -0.69
C LEU A 134 -0.01 44.45 0.36
N ALA A 135 1.10 44.07 1.01
CA ALA A 135 1.78 44.93 1.97
C ALA A 135 2.26 46.25 1.31
N VAL A 136 2.81 46.17 0.09
CA VAL A 136 3.19 47.35 -0.68
C VAL A 136 1.97 48.20 -1.04
N LEU A 137 0.90 47.57 -1.53
CA LEU A 137 -0.34 48.27 -1.87
C LEU A 137 -0.97 48.96 -0.64
N ALA A 138 -1.02 48.26 0.49
CA ALA A 138 -1.56 48.78 1.74
C ALA A 138 -0.75 49.99 2.25
N ALA A 139 0.59 49.95 2.13
CA ALA A 139 1.45 51.08 2.48
C ALA A 139 1.13 52.33 1.65
N TYR A 140 0.97 52.20 0.33
CA TYR A 140 0.55 53.30 -0.55
C TYR A 140 -0.87 53.80 -0.26
N GLY A 141 -1.76 52.92 0.18
CA GLY A 141 -3.13 53.27 0.59
C GLY A 141 -3.13 54.08 1.88
N LEU A 142 -2.34 53.66 2.86
CA LEU A 142 -2.14 54.38 4.12
C LEU A 142 -1.49 55.74 3.88
N ASP A 143 -0.47 55.81 3.03
CA ASP A 143 0.19 57.06 2.64
C ASP A 143 -0.81 58.07 2.03
N TRP A 144 -1.69 57.61 1.13
CA TRP A 144 -2.75 58.45 0.58
C TRP A 144 -3.69 58.98 1.68
N LEU A 145 -4.09 58.15 2.65
CA LEU A 145 -4.93 58.60 3.77
C LEU A 145 -4.21 59.63 4.66
N ILE A 146 -2.90 59.43 4.92
CA ILE A 146 -2.08 60.35 5.72
C ILE A 146 -2.00 61.73 5.07
N GLU A 147 -1.83 61.80 3.75
CA GLU A 147 -1.84 63.07 2.99
C GLU A 147 -3.17 63.83 3.16
N HIS A 148 -4.29 63.10 3.18
CA HIS A 148 -5.64 63.66 3.28
C HIS A 148 -6.13 63.82 4.73
N THR A 149 -5.27 63.55 5.70
CA THR A 149 -5.57 63.68 7.14
C THR A 149 -4.79 64.85 7.75
N SER A 150 -5.44 65.60 8.64
CA SER A 150 -4.79 66.73 9.31
C SER A 150 -3.52 66.31 10.07
N PRO A 151 -2.45 67.13 10.12
CA PRO A 151 -1.15 66.73 10.66
C PRO A 151 -1.17 66.12 12.07
N ARG A 152 -2.04 66.64 12.94
CA ARG A 152 -2.21 66.14 14.33
C ARG A 152 -2.67 64.68 14.43
N TRP A 153 -3.40 64.18 13.43
CA TRP A 153 -3.99 62.83 13.44
C TRP A 153 -3.18 61.80 12.66
N ARG A 154 -2.22 62.23 11.83
CA ARG A 154 -1.36 61.33 11.04
C ARG A 154 -0.68 60.23 11.87
N PRO A 155 -0.01 60.52 13.01
CA PRO A 155 0.62 59.47 13.80
C PRO A 155 -0.41 58.51 14.39
N VAL A 156 -1.57 59.03 14.81
CA VAL A 156 -2.65 58.20 15.37
C VAL A 156 -3.20 57.25 14.31
N LEU A 157 -3.45 57.73 13.09
CA LEU A 157 -3.92 56.92 11.98
C LEU A 157 -2.93 55.81 11.62
N ALA A 158 -1.63 56.15 11.54
CA ALA A 158 -0.59 55.18 11.22
C ALA A 158 -0.48 54.09 12.30
N VAL A 159 -0.46 54.49 13.58
CA VAL A 159 -0.42 53.55 14.71
C VAL A 159 -1.67 52.68 14.74
N ALA A 160 -2.86 53.27 14.57
CA ALA A 160 -4.12 52.54 14.54
C ALA A 160 -4.15 51.51 13.41
N ALA A 161 -3.70 51.88 12.20
CA ALA A 161 -3.62 50.95 11.08
C ALA A 161 -2.69 49.78 11.38
N CYS A 162 -1.50 50.04 11.93
CA CYS A 162 -0.57 48.98 12.34
C CYS A 162 -1.17 48.06 13.40
N VAL A 163 -1.80 48.61 14.45
CA VAL A 163 -2.40 47.83 15.53
C VAL A 163 -3.55 46.95 15.03
N VAL A 164 -4.42 47.49 14.18
CA VAL A 164 -5.54 46.73 13.59
C VAL A 164 -5.03 45.63 12.67
N THR A 165 -4.05 45.92 11.80
CA THR A 165 -3.44 44.90 10.93
C THR A 165 -2.73 43.80 11.72
N LEU A 166 -1.99 44.14 12.77
CA LEU A 166 -1.37 43.14 13.65
C LEU A 166 -2.43 42.31 14.37
N GLY A 167 -3.52 42.93 14.83
CA GLY A 167 -4.59 42.24 15.54
C GLY A 167 -5.40 41.29 14.66
N GLU A 168 -5.71 41.66 13.42
CA GLU A 168 -6.48 40.80 12.50
C GLU A 168 -5.62 39.67 11.91
N LEU A 169 -4.34 39.92 11.64
CA LEU A 169 -3.42 38.91 11.09
C LEU A 169 -2.83 38.00 12.17
N LEU A 170 -3.14 38.25 13.45
CA LEU A 170 -2.72 37.40 14.55
C LEU A 170 -3.38 36.02 14.44
N VAL A 171 -2.59 35.00 14.15
CA VAL A 171 -3.10 33.63 14.02
C VAL A 171 -3.35 33.01 15.38
N VAL A 172 -2.35 33.06 16.26
CA VAL A 172 -2.41 32.49 17.61
C VAL A 172 -1.50 33.29 18.55
N TRP A 173 -1.96 33.56 19.77
CA TRP A 173 -1.16 34.20 20.81
C TRP A 173 -1.63 33.82 22.21
N PRO A 174 -0.71 33.50 23.15
CA PRO A 174 0.71 33.21 22.89
C PRO A 174 0.85 32.00 21.97
N CYS A 175 1.92 31.95 21.18
CA CYS A 175 2.18 30.77 20.35
C CYS A 175 2.32 29.56 21.28
N PRO A 176 1.55 28.48 21.09
CA PRO A 176 1.62 27.31 21.95
C PRO A 176 3.02 26.70 21.83
N THR A 177 3.76 26.71 22.93
CA THR A 177 5.08 26.08 23.03
C THR A 177 4.97 24.77 23.78
N THR A 178 5.65 23.73 23.29
CA THR A 178 5.80 22.48 24.03
C THR A 178 7.14 22.51 24.79
N PRO A 179 7.16 22.28 26.11
CA PRO A 179 8.41 22.17 26.83
C PRO A 179 9.19 20.95 26.33
N LEU A 180 10.47 21.16 26.01
CA LEU A 180 11.37 20.09 25.59
C LEU A 180 11.89 19.34 26.83
N MET A 181 11.05 18.46 27.37
CA MET A 181 11.42 17.58 28.48
C MET A 181 11.93 16.24 27.94
N VAL A 182 13.02 15.75 28.54
CA VAL A 182 13.69 14.50 28.21
C VAL A 182 13.43 13.54 29.37
N PRO A 183 12.94 12.31 29.13
CA PRO A 183 12.78 11.31 30.19
C PRO A 183 14.11 11.04 30.91
N ASP A 184 14.07 10.91 32.23
CA ASP A 184 15.28 10.73 33.06
C ASP A 184 16.05 9.47 32.66
N TYR A 185 15.33 8.41 32.29
CA TYR A 185 15.88 7.14 31.82
C TYR A 185 16.81 7.28 30.61
N LEU A 186 16.68 8.33 29.79
CA LEU A 186 17.58 8.54 28.65
C LEU A 186 19.02 8.84 29.07
N ALA A 187 19.23 9.40 30.26
CA ALA A 187 20.56 9.61 30.81
C ALA A 187 21.22 8.29 31.24
N GLU A 188 20.44 7.29 31.66
CA GLU A 188 20.96 5.98 32.09
C GLU A 188 21.48 5.16 30.92
N ILE A 189 20.84 5.26 29.76
CA ILE A 189 21.22 4.49 28.56
C ILE A 189 22.33 5.18 27.75
N ALA A 190 22.62 6.46 27.99
CA ALA A 190 23.67 7.20 27.28
C ALA A 190 25.12 6.68 27.54
N PRO A 191 25.51 6.33 28.79
CA PRO A 191 26.83 5.78 29.09
C PRO A 191 26.92 4.25 29.02
N ALA A 192 25.83 3.53 28.76
CA ALA A 192 25.82 2.07 28.85
C ALA A 192 26.61 1.37 27.72
N ASP A 193 27.39 0.35 28.08
CA ASP A 193 28.32 -0.37 27.20
C ASP A 193 27.65 -1.20 26.09
N ASP A 194 26.35 -1.52 26.20
CA ASP A 194 25.61 -2.21 25.13
C ASP A 194 25.21 -1.20 24.06
N PRO A 195 25.69 -1.29 22.81
CA PRO A 195 25.56 -0.24 21.80
C PRO A 195 24.25 -0.26 21.01
N GLY A 196 23.29 -1.13 21.37
CA GLY A 196 22.08 -1.35 20.58
C GLY A 196 21.32 -0.06 20.19
N ALA A 197 20.84 -0.05 18.95
CA ALA A 197 20.11 1.03 18.33
C ALA A 197 18.71 1.21 18.95
N VAL A 198 18.14 2.41 18.77
CA VAL A 198 16.78 2.75 19.21
C VAL A 198 15.82 2.65 18.03
N LEU A 199 14.81 1.81 18.17
CA LEU A 199 13.67 1.73 17.25
C LEU A 199 12.56 2.67 17.75
N ASN A 200 12.22 3.68 16.96
CA ASN A 200 11.18 4.65 17.28
C ASN A 200 9.86 4.25 16.61
N LEU A 201 8.79 4.11 17.38
CA LEU A 201 7.46 3.76 16.91
C LEU A 201 6.46 4.89 17.22
N PRO A 202 5.53 5.20 16.31
CA PRO A 202 5.37 4.60 14.97
C PRO A 202 6.38 5.19 13.98
N ILE A 203 6.81 4.37 13.02
CA ILE A 203 7.84 4.75 12.04
C ILE A 203 7.33 5.84 11.09
N ALA A 204 6.07 5.75 10.63
CA ALA A 204 5.53 6.69 9.65
C ALA A 204 5.15 8.08 10.20
N ALA A 205 5.06 8.29 11.53
CA ALA A 205 4.53 9.55 12.06
C ALA A 205 5.59 10.66 12.12
N GLY A 206 5.33 11.74 11.37
CA GLY A 206 6.28 12.85 11.24
C GLY A 206 6.70 13.50 12.57
N HIS A 207 5.76 13.78 13.46
CA HIS A 207 6.07 14.41 14.76
C HIS A 207 6.78 13.47 15.75
N ALA A 208 6.56 12.16 15.64
CA ALA A 208 7.31 11.18 16.43
C ALA A 208 8.80 11.22 16.08
N LYS A 209 9.11 11.28 14.77
CA LYS A 209 10.48 11.40 14.26
C LYS A 209 11.18 12.69 14.72
N GLU A 210 10.50 13.84 14.69
CA GLU A 210 11.06 15.12 15.17
C GLU A 210 11.51 15.01 16.64
N ARG A 211 10.64 14.43 17.48
CA ARG A 211 10.93 14.24 18.89
C ARG A 211 12.00 13.18 19.14
N ALA A 212 12.04 12.13 18.32
CA ALA A 212 13.10 11.13 18.35
C ALA A 212 14.48 11.73 18.05
N LEU A 213 14.63 12.67 17.10
CA LEU A 213 15.90 13.37 16.88
C LEU A 213 16.35 14.14 18.11
N PHE A 214 15.41 14.84 18.76
CA PHE A 214 15.72 15.56 19.98
C PHE A 214 16.20 14.59 21.08
N TYR A 215 15.51 13.48 21.29
CA TYR A 215 15.91 12.46 22.27
C TYR A 215 17.25 11.79 21.95
N GLN A 216 17.59 11.66 20.66
CA GLN A 216 18.90 11.16 20.23
C GLN A 216 20.05 12.01 20.76
N THR A 217 19.85 13.32 20.95
CA THR A 217 20.89 14.19 21.55
C THR A 217 21.16 13.84 23.02
N ALA A 218 20.18 13.28 23.72
CA ALA A 218 20.29 12.87 25.12
C ALA A 218 20.89 11.46 25.24
N HIS A 219 20.32 10.47 24.57
CA HIS A 219 20.75 9.08 24.69
C HIS A 219 21.97 8.72 23.82
N ARG A 220 22.28 9.51 22.78
CA ARG A 220 23.46 9.38 21.89
C ARG A 220 23.65 7.99 21.25
N ARG A 221 22.54 7.31 20.96
CA ARG A 221 22.55 5.98 20.31
C ARG A 221 22.18 6.09 18.83
N PRO A 222 22.57 5.09 18.01
CA PRO A 222 22.03 4.96 16.66
C PRO A 222 20.49 4.85 16.69
N VAL A 223 19.83 5.34 15.65
CA VAL A 223 18.38 5.25 15.47
C VAL A 223 18.11 4.64 14.09
N PHE A 224 17.08 3.79 13.98
CA PHE A 224 16.71 3.13 12.71
C PHE A 224 16.12 4.10 11.69
N ASP A 225 15.32 5.06 12.15
CA ASP A 225 14.62 6.01 11.29
C ASP A 225 14.44 7.36 11.98
N SER A 226 14.51 8.42 11.19
CA SER A 226 14.12 9.78 11.56
C SER A 226 14.01 10.71 10.34
N TRP A 227 13.59 11.96 10.51
CA TRP A 227 13.58 12.98 9.45
C TRP A 227 14.99 13.42 9.09
N PHE A 228 15.65 12.68 8.21
CA PHE A 228 16.85 13.15 7.51
C PHE A 228 16.46 13.59 6.09
N GLU A 229 16.99 14.72 5.63
CA GLU A 229 16.80 15.17 4.24
C GLU A 229 17.48 14.26 3.20
N ARG A 230 18.20 13.23 3.63
CA ARG A 230 18.83 12.21 2.79
C ARG A 230 18.29 10.82 3.14
N PRO A 231 18.01 9.95 2.16
CA PRO A 231 17.77 8.53 2.44
C PRO A 231 19.01 7.97 3.15
N LEU A 232 18.84 7.37 4.31
CA LEU A 232 19.93 6.63 4.95
C LEU A 232 20.26 5.43 4.06
N PRO A 233 21.54 5.21 3.69
CA PRO A 233 21.91 3.99 3.01
C PRO A 233 21.70 2.82 3.99
N VAL A 234 20.88 1.83 3.58
CA VAL A 234 20.82 0.45 4.12
C VAL A 234 19.80 0.12 5.25
N PHE A 235 18.74 0.89 5.54
CA PHE A 235 17.76 0.45 6.58
C PHE A 235 16.24 0.59 6.36
N PRO A 236 15.67 1.03 5.22
CA PRO A 236 14.21 1.14 5.11
C PRO A 236 13.51 -0.21 5.35
N ASP A 237 14.10 -1.31 4.88
CA ASP A 237 13.49 -2.64 4.95
C ASP A 237 13.46 -3.19 6.38
N VAL A 238 14.48 -2.93 7.20
CA VAL A 238 14.54 -3.40 8.60
C VAL A 238 13.56 -2.63 9.47
N ALA A 239 13.49 -1.31 9.29
CA ALA A 239 12.53 -0.47 9.98
C ALA A 239 11.09 -0.91 9.64
N GLY A 240 10.76 -1.00 8.35
CA GLY A 240 9.44 -1.47 7.88
C GLY A 240 9.10 -2.87 8.39
N PHE A 241 10.06 -3.80 8.31
CA PHE A 241 9.93 -5.14 8.87
C PHE A 241 9.62 -5.13 10.37
N LEU A 242 10.39 -4.38 11.17
CA LEU A 242 10.20 -4.31 12.61
C LEU A 242 8.88 -3.63 12.99
N ASP A 243 8.41 -2.63 12.25
CA ASP A 243 7.09 -2.03 12.52
C ASP A 243 5.94 -2.99 12.20
N GLY A 244 6.02 -3.74 11.10
CA GLY A 244 5.08 -4.82 10.77
C GLY A 244 5.12 -5.95 11.79
N LEU A 245 6.33 -6.35 12.20
CA LEU A 245 6.57 -7.36 13.23
C LEU A 245 6.13 -6.89 14.63
N LEU A 246 5.96 -5.59 14.86
CA LEU A 246 5.47 -5.02 16.12
C LEU A 246 4.09 -4.35 15.96
N ALA A 247 3.34 -4.77 14.95
CA ALA A 247 1.94 -4.40 14.78
C ALA A 247 1.05 -5.28 15.67
N PRO A 248 0.12 -4.69 16.44
CA PRO A 248 -0.89 -5.47 17.13
C PRO A 248 -1.85 -6.11 16.11
N ALA A 249 -2.43 -7.25 16.45
CA ALA A 249 -3.53 -7.80 15.67
C ALA A 249 -4.67 -6.76 15.62
N ALA A 250 -5.29 -6.56 14.46
CA ALA A 250 -6.39 -5.61 14.33
C ALA A 250 -7.54 -6.00 15.27
N GLU A 251 -8.21 -5.02 15.86
CA GLU A 251 -9.35 -5.22 16.74
C GLU A 251 -10.46 -5.98 15.99
N GLY A 252 -10.85 -7.16 16.45
CA GLY A 252 -11.81 -8.04 15.76
C GLY A 252 -11.22 -8.95 14.67
N SER A 253 -9.91 -8.91 14.41
CA SER A 253 -9.25 -9.90 13.55
C SER A 253 -9.21 -11.27 14.22
N VAL A 254 -9.42 -12.31 13.41
CA VAL A 254 -9.24 -13.70 13.83
C VAL A 254 -7.82 -13.88 14.37
N GLN A 255 -7.64 -14.76 15.35
CA GLN A 255 -6.34 -15.06 15.97
C GLN A 255 -5.26 -15.56 14.98
N ASP A 256 -5.58 -15.74 13.70
CA ASP A 256 -4.69 -16.19 12.63
C ASP A 256 -4.65 -15.16 11.49
N ASP A 257 -3.52 -15.05 10.80
CA ASP A 257 -3.31 -14.16 9.64
C ASP A 257 -2.88 -15.01 8.43
N ILE A 258 -2.66 -14.40 7.27
CA ILE A 258 -2.19 -15.10 6.06
C ILE A 258 -0.75 -15.62 6.20
N ILE A 259 0.00 -15.16 7.20
CA ILE A 259 1.37 -15.59 7.51
C ILE A 259 1.44 -16.24 8.91
N PRO A 260 2.44 -17.10 9.17
CA PRO A 260 2.70 -17.62 10.51
C PRO A 260 2.95 -16.49 11.51
N ARG A 261 2.22 -16.48 12.64
CA ARG A 261 2.38 -15.45 13.67
C ARG A 261 3.71 -15.57 14.41
N ALA A 262 4.34 -14.41 14.63
CA ALA A 262 5.51 -14.29 15.48
C ALA A 262 5.12 -14.29 16.97
N THR A 263 5.80 -15.11 17.77
CA THR A 263 5.69 -15.13 19.24
C THR A 263 6.42 -13.94 19.87
N ALA A 264 6.22 -13.72 21.17
CA ALA A 264 7.00 -12.74 21.93
C ALA A 264 8.52 -13.00 21.81
N ASP A 265 8.93 -14.25 21.96
CA ASP A 265 10.34 -14.65 21.84
C ASP A 265 10.90 -14.39 20.44
N ASP A 266 10.13 -14.66 19.37
CA ASP A 266 10.56 -14.32 18.01
C ASP A 266 10.82 -12.82 17.87
N ARG A 267 9.91 -11.98 18.38
CA ARG A 267 10.00 -10.53 18.29
C ARG A 267 11.23 -10.01 19.04
N ALA A 268 11.50 -10.54 20.23
CA ALA A 268 12.69 -10.23 21.01
C ALA A 268 13.97 -10.69 20.31
N ALA A 269 13.98 -11.91 19.78
CA ALA A 269 15.13 -12.52 19.10
C ALA A 269 15.50 -11.76 17.83
N VAL A 270 14.50 -11.42 17.00
CA VAL A 270 14.68 -10.64 15.79
C VAL A 270 15.15 -9.23 16.11
N ALA A 271 14.50 -8.53 17.05
CA ALA A 271 14.92 -7.19 17.44
C ALA A 271 16.38 -7.19 17.89
N ARG A 272 16.80 -8.17 18.70
CA ARG A 272 18.21 -8.27 19.13
C ARG A 272 19.15 -8.63 17.99
N ALA A 273 18.74 -9.53 17.08
CA ALA A 273 19.55 -9.92 15.93
C ALA A 273 19.80 -8.76 14.95
N GLU A 274 18.85 -7.83 14.86
CA GLU A 274 18.95 -6.57 14.12
C GLU A 274 19.61 -5.45 14.94
N GLU A 275 20.26 -5.77 16.06
CA GLU A 275 20.97 -4.81 16.93
C GLU A 275 20.07 -3.73 17.57
N VAL A 276 18.76 -3.98 17.71
CA VAL A 276 17.85 -3.14 18.50
C VAL A 276 18.13 -3.37 19.98
N GLY A 277 18.52 -2.31 20.68
CA GLY A 277 18.68 -2.32 22.14
C GLY A 277 17.46 -1.79 22.87
N HIS A 278 16.75 -0.83 22.27
CA HIS A 278 15.61 -0.17 22.90
C HIS A 278 14.51 0.11 21.88
N VAL A 279 13.26 0.05 22.35
CA VAL A 279 12.08 0.40 21.55
C VAL A 279 11.35 1.55 22.23
N PHE A 280 11.17 2.67 21.53
CA PHE A 280 10.50 3.86 22.03
C PHE A 280 9.14 3.98 21.36
N LEU A 281 8.06 3.86 22.13
CA LEU A 281 6.70 4.05 21.65
C LEU A 281 6.21 5.45 22.03
N PHE A 282 6.07 6.33 21.05
CA PHE A 282 5.51 7.67 21.25
C PHE A 282 3.98 7.61 21.27
N THR A 283 3.41 7.35 22.45
CA THR A 283 1.99 7.01 22.62
C THR A 283 1.00 8.06 22.09
N PRO A 284 1.24 9.39 22.13
CA PRO A 284 0.30 10.38 21.59
C PRO A 284 0.11 10.30 20.08
N TYR A 285 1.00 9.61 19.35
CA TYR A 285 0.94 9.47 17.90
C TYR A 285 0.44 8.10 17.45
N VAL A 286 -0.03 7.26 18.36
CA VAL A 286 -0.55 5.90 18.08
C VAL A 286 -2.00 5.81 18.49
N GLY A 287 -2.90 5.61 17.54
CA GLY A 287 -4.34 5.52 17.81
C GLY A 287 -4.76 4.32 18.68
N TYR A 288 -3.95 3.26 18.69
CA TYR A 288 -4.15 2.01 19.44
C TYR A 288 -3.01 1.77 20.44
N ALA A 289 -2.62 2.81 21.17
CA ALA A 289 -1.46 2.80 22.06
C ALA A 289 -1.52 1.63 23.07
N ASP A 290 -2.67 1.34 23.67
CA ASP A 290 -2.81 0.28 24.68
C ASP A 290 -2.54 -1.12 24.11
N ALA A 291 -3.10 -1.44 22.95
CA ALA A 291 -2.85 -2.72 22.27
C ALA A 291 -1.37 -2.85 21.85
N LYS A 292 -0.75 -1.75 21.38
CA LYS A 292 0.66 -1.75 21.02
C LYS A 292 1.56 -1.87 22.26
N MET A 293 1.24 -1.21 23.37
CA MET A 293 1.95 -1.37 24.64
C MET A 293 1.86 -2.80 25.15
N ALA A 294 0.66 -3.41 25.17
CA ALA A 294 0.49 -4.80 25.60
C ALA A 294 1.34 -5.76 24.77
N LEU A 295 1.39 -5.57 23.44
CA LEU A 295 2.26 -6.34 22.57
C LEU A 295 3.75 -6.17 22.92
N LEU A 296 4.21 -4.92 23.07
CA LEU A 296 5.60 -4.63 23.42
C LEU A 296 5.97 -5.16 24.81
N GLU A 297 5.05 -5.12 25.77
CA GLU A 297 5.23 -5.69 27.11
C GLU A 297 5.41 -7.20 27.07
N THR A 298 4.65 -7.91 26.23
CA THR A 298 4.84 -9.35 26.04
C THR A 298 6.19 -9.68 25.41
N ALA A 299 6.65 -8.87 24.46
CA ALA A 299 7.89 -9.11 23.72
C ALA A 299 9.15 -8.71 24.52
N PHE A 300 9.11 -7.60 25.25
CA PHE A 300 10.29 -6.97 25.83
C PHE A 300 10.24 -6.82 27.36
N GLY A 301 9.11 -7.17 27.99
CA GLY A 301 8.85 -6.91 29.40
C GLY A 301 8.29 -5.50 29.66
N PRO A 302 8.05 -5.14 30.94
CA PRO A 302 7.45 -3.86 31.28
C PRO A 302 8.31 -2.67 30.84
N PRO A 303 7.69 -1.53 30.47
CA PRO A 303 8.45 -0.34 30.09
C PRO A 303 9.32 0.15 31.26
N ARG A 304 10.55 0.58 30.94
CA ARG A 304 11.50 1.18 31.88
C ARG A 304 11.12 2.62 32.25
N SER A 305 10.43 3.32 31.36
CA SER A 305 9.86 4.65 31.60
C SER A 305 8.64 4.86 30.69
N THR A 306 7.68 5.64 31.15
CA THR A 306 6.50 6.09 30.38
C THR A 306 6.36 7.62 30.38
N GLU A 307 7.42 8.32 30.76
CA GLU A 307 7.42 9.76 30.97
C GLU A 307 7.18 10.54 29.68
N HIS A 308 6.51 11.68 29.83
CA HIS A 308 6.28 12.64 28.74
C HIS A 308 5.61 12.05 27.49
N GLY A 309 4.86 10.95 27.61
CA GLY A 309 4.18 10.32 26.47
C GLY A 309 5.14 9.52 25.57
N VAL A 310 6.21 8.95 26.13
CA VAL A 310 7.00 7.92 25.47
C VAL A 310 7.14 6.72 26.41
N ALA A 311 6.71 5.54 25.95
CA ALA A 311 6.98 4.28 26.64
C ALA A 311 8.29 3.69 26.11
N ILE A 312 9.27 3.50 26.99
CA ILE A 312 10.62 3.04 26.64
C ILE A 312 10.79 1.60 27.11
N TYR A 313 11.06 0.70 26.17
CA TYR A 313 11.30 -0.71 26.40
C TYR A 313 12.77 -1.05 26.18
N GLN A 314 13.31 -1.92 27.02
CA GLN A 314 14.66 -2.49 26.85
C GLN A 314 14.52 -3.87 26.22
N VAL A 315 15.19 -4.11 25.09
CA VAL A 315 15.21 -5.44 24.47
C VAL A 315 16.01 -6.38 25.39
N PRO A 316 15.49 -7.56 25.76
CA PRO A 316 16.18 -8.50 26.64
C PRO A 316 17.57 -8.91 26.12
N ALA A 317 18.55 -8.96 27.01
CA ALA A 317 19.89 -9.45 26.69
C ALA A 317 19.92 -10.99 26.64
N GLY A 318 20.69 -11.57 25.73
CA GLY A 318 20.91 -13.01 25.64
C GLY A 318 19.94 -13.77 24.72
N THR A 319 19.07 -13.08 23.99
CA THR A 319 18.21 -13.72 23.00
C THR A 319 19.04 -14.19 21.81
N GLU A 320 19.17 -15.50 21.62
CA GLU A 320 19.79 -16.07 20.41
C GLU A 320 18.97 -15.69 19.17
N LYS A 321 19.59 -15.75 17.99
CA LYS A 321 18.86 -15.60 16.72
C LYS A 321 17.69 -16.59 16.71
N PRO A 322 16.52 -16.22 16.15
CA PRO A 322 15.40 -17.14 16.07
C PRO A 322 15.85 -18.42 15.34
N ASP A 323 15.35 -19.57 15.78
CA ASP A 323 15.69 -20.90 15.24
C ASP A 323 14.79 -21.28 14.04
N ARG A 324 13.66 -20.58 13.89
CA ARG A 324 12.69 -20.69 12.81
C ARG A 324 12.57 -19.40 12.00
N MET A 325 11.90 -19.49 10.86
CA MET A 325 11.58 -18.32 10.05
C MET A 325 10.53 -17.45 10.74
N VAL A 326 10.73 -16.14 10.71
CA VAL A 326 9.80 -15.14 11.25
C VAL A 326 9.28 -14.29 10.11
N TYR A 327 7.98 -14.07 10.07
CA TYR A 327 7.30 -13.37 9.00
C TYR A 327 6.72 -12.05 9.52
N ALA A 328 6.69 -11.03 8.67
CA ALA A 328 5.87 -9.86 8.90
C ALA A 328 5.33 -9.30 7.58
N LEU A 329 4.22 -8.57 7.66
CA LEU A 329 3.66 -7.82 6.57
C LEU A 329 3.94 -6.34 6.79
N GLU A 330 4.11 -5.59 5.71
CA GLU A 330 4.11 -4.12 5.76
C GLU A 330 2.85 -3.59 6.46
N ASN A 331 3.03 -2.62 7.36
CA ASN A 331 1.90 -1.89 7.94
C ASN A 331 1.32 -0.89 6.93
N ASN A 332 0.00 -0.87 6.81
CA ASN A 332 -0.67 0.07 5.90
C ASN A 332 -0.39 1.53 6.23
N ASP A 333 0.15 2.25 5.25
CA ASP A 333 0.08 3.70 5.20
C ASP A 333 -1.25 4.13 4.56
N TRP A 334 -2.20 4.57 5.39
CA TRP A 334 -3.50 5.08 4.94
C TRP A 334 -3.39 6.29 4.00
N SER A 335 -2.23 6.93 3.91
CA SER A 335 -1.97 8.01 2.95
C SER A 335 -1.62 7.51 1.54
N ALA A 336 -1.31 6.22 1.38
CA ALA A 336 -0.96 5.56 0.12
C ALA A 336 -1.91 4.37 -0.16
N PRO A 337 -3.18 4.61 -0.55
CA PRO A 337 -4.21 3.57 -0.66
C PRO A 337 -3.96 2.51 -1.74
N GLU A 338 -3.00 2.74 -2.63
CA GLU A 338 -2.58 1.80 -3.68
C GLU A 338 -1.42 0.89 -3.24
N GLN A 339 -0.92 1.03 -2.00
CA GLN A 339 0.20 0.26 -1.45
C GLN A 339 -0.21 -0.45 -0.15
N GLY A 340 0.44 -1.57 0.13
CA GLY A 340 0.27 -2.34 1.36
C GLY A 340 -0.85 -3.39 1.33
N TRP A 341 -1.07 -3.96 2.51
CA TRP A 341 -1.99 -5.07 2.78
C TRP A 341 -3.25 -4.59 3.47
N GLN A 342 -4.40 -4.66 2.81
CA GLN A 342 -5.69 -4.36 3.45
C GLN A 342 -5.91 -5.16 4.74
N ASP A 343 -6.82 -4.66 5.57
CA ASP A 343 -7.21 -5.31 6.83
C ASP A 343 -7.56 -6.79 6.60
N SER A 344 -7.22 -7.64 7.56
CA SER A 344 -7.53 -9.08 7.47
C SER A 344 -9.03 -9.33 7.44
N GLU A 345 -9.43 -10.20 6.53
CA GLU A 345 -10.80 -10.68 6.35
C GLU A 345 -10.85 -12.21 6.50
N THR A 346 -12.05 -12.76 6.60
CA THR A 346 -12.26 -14.21 6.51
C THR A 346 -12.88 -14.54 5.16
N TRP A 347 -12.26 -15.49 4.46
CA TRP A 347 -12.67 -15.99 3.15
C TRP A 347 -12.67 -17.51 3.19
N HIS A 348 -13.84 -18.12 3.00
CA HIS A 348 -14.02 -19.58 3.15
C HIS A 348 -13.48 -20.13 4.49
N GLY A 349 -13.75 -19.41 5.58
CA GLY A 349 -13.35 -19.83 6.94
C GLY A 349 -11.85 -19.70 7.23
N ARG A 350 -11.06 -19.07 6.35
CA ARG A 350 -9.63 -18.82 6.55
C ARG A 350 -9.28 -17.33 6.49
N PRO A 351 -8.28 -16.88 7.26
CA PRO A 351 -7.76 -15.53 7.15
C PRO A 351 -7.28 -15.23 5.72
N ALA A 352 -7.60 -14.04 5.25
CA ALA A 352 -7.20 -13.56 3.94
C ALA A 352 -6.92 -12.05 3.99
N ARG A 353 -6.04 -11.57 3.12
CA ARG A 353 -5.78 -10.15 2.95
C ARG A 353 -5.73 -9.79 1.49
N TRP A 354 -6.34 -8.66 1.15
CA TRP A 354 -6.16 -8.05 -0.16
C TRP A 354 -4.83 -7.30 -0.18
N MET A 355 -4.03 -7.58 -1.19
CA MET A 355 -2.97 -6.68 -1.62
C MET A 355 -3.58 -5.56 -2.46
N ALA A 356 -3.06 -4.34 -2.30
CA ALA A 356 -3.32 -3.23 -3.22
C ALA A 356 -2.54 -3.42 -4.55
N ALA A 357 -2.01 -2.37 -5.17
CA ALA A 357 -1.21 -2.50 -6.40
C ALA A 357 0.17 -3.10 -6.11
N SER A 358 0.70 -2.85 -4.90
CA SER A 358 1.91 -3.47 -4.38
C SER A 358 1.80 -3.71 -2.88
N ALA A 359 2.52 -4.68 -2.35
CA ALA A 359 2.73 -4.82 -0.91
C ALA A 359 4.04 -5.55 -0.61
N GLU A 360 4.55 -5.36 0.61
CA GLU A 360 5.76 -6.03 1.06
C GLU A 360 5.48 -7.15 2.06
N LEU A 361 6.15 -8.28 1.85
CA LEU A 361 6.26 -9.40 2.77
C LEU A 361 7.73 -9.50 3.21
N TYR A 362 7.95 -9.63 4.51
CA TYR A 362 9.28 -9.80 5.06
C TYR A 362 9.44 -11.20 5.64
N ILE A 363 10.58 -11.84 5.37
CA ILE A 363 10.96 -13.13 5.95
C ILE A 363 12.35 -13.02 6.57
N TYR A 364 12.43 -13.12 7.89
CA TYR A 364 13.69 -13.32 8.58
C TYR A 364 14.05 -14.80 8.57
N SER A 365 15.17 -15.15 7.95
CA SER A 365 15.66 -16.52 7.84
C SER A 365 16.80 -16.79 8.83
N PRO A 366 16.74 -17.85 9.66
CA PRO A 366 17.81 -18.16 10.60
C PRO A 366 19.12 -18.52 9.90
N ARG A 367 19.02 -19.07 8.69
CA ARG A 367 20.13 -19.58 7.89
C ARG A 367 19.86 -19.35 6.42
N ARG A 368 20.92 -19.34 5.60
CA ARG A 368 20.78 -19.36 4.15
C ARG A 368 20.11 -20.66 3.72
N GLN A 369 19.06 -20.57 2.90
CA GLN A 369 18.34 -21.75 2.40
C GLN A 369 17.64 -21.45 1.08
N GLU A 370 17.46 -22.46 0.24
CA GLU A 370 16.76 -22.38 -1.04
C GLU A 370 15.38 -23.03 -0.93
N GLY A 371 14.41 -22.49 -1.66
CA GLY A 371 13.02 -22.93 -1.60
C GLY A 371 12.13 -22.03 -2.43
N ALA A 372 10.82 -22.11 -2.24
CA ALA A 372 9.87 -21.25 -2.94
C ALA A 372 8.78 -20.74 -1.99
N LEU A 373 8.16 -19.64 -2.38
CA LEU A 373 6.98 -19.13 -1.70
C LEU A 373 5.74 -19.86 -2.21
N GLN A 374 4.91 -20.37 -1.30
CA GLN A 374 3.60 -20.93 -1.57
C GLN A 374 2.54 -20.06 -0.94
N PHE A 375 1.46 -19.83 -1.66
CA PHE A 375 0.32 -19.08 -1.16
C PHE A 375 -0.91 -19.44 -1.97
N THR A 376 -2.08 -19.36 -1.34
CA THR A 376 -3.35 -19.43 -2.05
C THR A 376 -3.74 -18.01 -2.43
N ALA A 377 -4.15 -17.78 -3.68
CA ALA A 377 -4.51 -16.44 -4.12
C ALA A 377 -5.72 -16.41 -5.05
N LEU A 378 -6.40 -15.28 -5.09
CA LEU A 378 -7.54 -15.01 -5.98
C LEU A 378 -7.40 -13.58 -6.54
N PRO A 379 -7.54 -13.37 -7.86
CA PRO A 379 -7.49 -12.02 -8.42
C PRO A 379 -8.83 -11.29 -8.26
N PHE A 380 -8.81 -9.96 -8.17
CA PHE A 380 -10.02 -9.15 -8.20
C PHE A 380 -10.49 -8.89 -9.64
N LEU A 381 -11.69 -9.38 -9.96
CA LEU A 381 -12.41 -9.34 -11.25
C LEU A 381 -11.72 -10.03 -12.44
N ASP A 382 -10.50 -9.59 -12.77
CA ASP A 382 -9.74 -10.03 -13.94
C ASP A 382 -8.45 -10.76 -13.52
N PRO A 383 -7.98 -11.77 -14.27
CA PRO A 383 -6.69 -12.40 -14.02
C PRO A 383 -5.55 -11.37 -13.95
N GLN A 384 -4.74 -11.50 -12.89
CA GLN A 384 -3.69 -10.54 -12.54
C GLN A 384 -2.31 -11.14 -12.81
N ARG A 385 -1.40 -10.34 -13.35
CA ARG A 385 0.02 -10.71 -13.40
C ARG A 385 0.73 -10.21 -12.15
N LEU A 386 1.25 -11.12 -11.35
CA LEU A 386 1.97 -10.84 -10.11
C LEU A 386 3.48 -10.93 -10.36
N ALA A 387 4.15 -9.79 -10.34
CA ALA A 387 5.61 -9.72 -10.25
C ALA A 387 6.06 -9.88 -8.79
N ILE A 388 7.12 -10.65 -8.58
CA ILE A 388 7.67 -10.94 -7.26
C ILE A 388 9.17 -10.66 -7.30
N THR A 389 9.62 -9.73 -6.49
CA THR A 389 11.03 -9.40 -6.32
C THR A 389 11.47 -9.87 -4.95
N VAL A 390 12.53 -10.67 -4.88
CA VAL A 390 13.13 -11.10 -3.61
C VAL A 390 14.44 -10.34 -3.43
N ASN A 391 14.47 -9.46 -2.45
CA ASN A 391 15.50 -8.44 -2.27
C ASN A 391 15.64 -7.59 -3.55
N GLN A 392 16.59 -7.92 -4.42
CA GLN A 392 16.81 -7.22 -5.70
C GLN A 392 16.57 -8.13 -6.93
N ASP A 393 16.28 -9.42 -6.71
CA ASP A 393 16.17 -10.41 -7.76
C ASP A 393 14.71 -10.61 -8.17
N LEU A 394 14.39 -10.27 -9.42
CA LEU A 394 13.07 -10.46 -10.00
C LEU A 394 12.85 -11.92 -10.40
N LEU A 395 11.82 -12.55 -9.83
CA LEU A 395 11.38 -13.88 -10.21
C LEU A 395 10.50 -13.85 -11.47
N PRO A 396 10.36 -14.98 -12.20
CA PRO A 396 9.34 -15.11 -13.23
C PRO A 396 7.95 -14.75 -12.68
N PRO A 397 7.22 -13.79 -13.28
CA PRO A 397 5.89 -13.42 -12.82
C PRO A 397 4.90 -14.59 -12.85
N LEU A 398 3.93 -14.57 -11.94
CA LEU A 398 2.84 -15.54 -11.90
C LEU A 398 1.57 -14.92 -12.47
N VAL A 399 0.81 -15.67 -13.27
CA VAL A 399 -0.56 -15.32 -13.64
C VAL A 399 -1.49 -15.87 -12.58
N ILE A 400 -2.08 -14.97 -11.79
CA ILE A 400 -3.10 -15.29 -10.78
C ILE A 400 -4.46 -15.24 -11.47
N GLY A 401 -4.99 -16.43 -11.73
CA GLY A 401 -6.22 -16.61 -12.51
C GLY A 401 -7.36 -17.22 -11.71
N GLU A 402 -7.06 -18.22 -10.88
CA GLU A 402 -8.00 -19.02 -10.10
C GLU A 402 -7.66 -19.06 -8.61
N TRP A 403 -8.64 -19.43 -7.79
CA TRP A 403 -8.42 -19.65 -6.35
C TRP A 403 -7.74 -20.99 -6.09
N ILE A 404 -6.43 -21.03 -6.29
CA ILE A 404 -5.60 -22.21 -6.10
C ILE A 404 -4.35 -21.86 -5.31
N THR A 405 -3.58 -22.88 -4.91
CA THR A 405 -2.24 -22.68 -4.35
C THR A 405 -1.26 -22.42 -5.48
N TYR A 406 -0.63 -21.25 -5.48
CA TYR A 406 0.48 -20.90 -6.35
C TYR A 406 1.80 -21.22 -5.68
N THR A 407 2.81 -21.53 -6.50
CA THR A 407 4.19 -21.75 -6.06
C THR A 407 5.11 -20.95 -6.96
N THR A 408 6.00 -20.16 -6.39
CA THR A 408 6.97 -19.37 -7.15
C THR A 408 8.05 -20.27 -7.75
N ALA A 409 8.88 -19.71 -8.64
CA ALA A 409 10.20 -20.29 -8.90
C ALA A 409 11.00 -20.40 -7.58
N GLN A 410 11.95 -21.34 -7.52
CA GLN A 410 12.84 -21.44 -6.37
C GLN A 410 13.79 -20.22 -6.31
N PHE A 411 14.09 -19.77 -5.10
CA PHE A 411 15.00 -18.66 -4.84
C PHE A 411 15.74 -18.86 -3.51
N PRO A 412 16.93 -18.26 -3.36
CA PRO A 412 17.67 -18.30 -2.10
C PRO A 412 17.16 -17.24 -1.12
N LEU A 413 16.90 -17.64 0.12
CA LEU A 413 16.87 -16.74 1.26
C LEU A 413 18.27 -16.59 1.84
N GLN A 414 18.66 -15.35 2.12
CA GLN A 414 19.85 -15.02 2.90
C GLN A 414 19.58 -15.26 4.40
N SER A 415 20.63 -15.45 5.20
CA SER A 415 20.49 -15.42 6.66
C SER A 415 20.23 -13.99 7.11
N GLY A 416 19.24 -13.79 7.98
CA GLY A 416 18.72 -12.47 8.34
C GLY A 416 17.47 -12.09 7.55
N LEU A 417 17.19 -10.80 7.46
CA LEU A 417 16.04 -10.25 6.75
C LEU A 417 16.12 -10.49 5.23
N ASN A 418 14.98 -10.89 4.65
CA ASN A 418 14.74 -10.90 3.22
C ASN A 418 13.42 -10.16 2.94
N GLN A 419 13.47 -9.19 2.03
CA GLN A 419 12.30 -8.45 1.57
C GLN A 419 11.72 -9.14 0.34
N ILE A 420 10.40 -9.31 0.30
CA ILE A 420 9.67 -9.84 -0.84
C ILE A 420 8.64 -8.80 -1.26
N THR A 421 8.93 -8.12 -2.36
CA THR A 421 8.02 -7.14 -2.94
C THR A 421 7.09 -7.84 -3.91
N LEU A 422 5.78 -7.72 -3.66
CA LEU A 422 4.71 -8.22 -4.50
C LEU A 422 4.11 -7.05 -5.28
N GLN A 423 3.96 -7.19 -6.59
CA GLN A 423 3.41 -6.15 -7.45
C GLN A 423 2.39 -6.72 -8.44
N ALA A 424 1.15 -6.24 -8.36
CA ALA A 424 0.13 -6.48 -9.37
C ALA A 424 0.41 -5.59 -10.59
N LEU A 425 0.87 -6.18 -11.69
CA LEU A 425 1.24 -5.43 -12.90
C LEU A 425 0.04 -4.82 -13.62
N ASN A 426 -1.18 -5.26 -13.31
CA ASN A 426 -2.42 -4.66 -13.80
C ASN A 426 -3.01 -3.65 -12.80
N SER A 427 -2.26 -3.27 -11.76
CA SER A 427 -2.68 -2.41 -10.65
C SER A 427 -3.85 -2.99 -9.84
N CYS A 428 -4.35 -2.23 -8.86
CA CYS A 428 -5.55 -2.53 -8.08
C CYS A 428 -6.75 -1.70 -8.54
N GLN A 429 -7.95 -2.13 -8.16
CA GLN A 429 -9.19 -1.41 -8.49
C GLN A 429 -9.82 -0.78 -7.23
N PRO A 430 -10.10 0.53 -7.23
CA PRO A 430 -10.86 1.18 -6.17
C PRO A 430 -12.27 0.57 -6.08
N THR A 431 -12.58 0.01 -4.92
CA THR A 431 -13.84 -0.68 -4.64
C THR A 431 -14.42 -0.17 -3.34
N THR A 432 -15.68 0.24 -3.37
CA THR A 432 -16.44 0.64 -2.19
C THR A 432 -17.32 -0.51 -1.76
N GLY A 433 -17.24 -0.87 -0.47
CA GLY A 433 -18.01 -1.96 0.10
C GLY A 433 -17.26 -3.28 0.23
N ASP A 434 -17.98 -4.30 0.67
CA ASP A 434 -17.44 -5.64 0.85
C ASP A 434 -17.65 -6.46 -0.44
N PRO A 435 -16.57 -6.81 -1.14
CA PRO A 435 -16.69 -7.49 -2.43
C PRO A 435 -17.24 -8.93 -2.30
N ARG A 436 -17.28 -9.50 -1.09
CA ARG A 436 -17.95 -10.78 -0.80
C ARG A 436 -19.47 -10.70 -1.02
N CYS A 437 -20.08 -9.52 -0.89
CA CYS A 437 -21.52 -9.33 -1.11
C CYS A 437 -21.92 -9.46 -2.58
N GLY A 438 -21.06 -9.00 -3.48
CA GLY A 438 -21.30 -8.94 -4.93
C GLY A 438 -20.64 -10.06 -5.73
N GLY A 439 -19.68 -10.77 -5.13
CA GLY A 439 -18.77 -11.66 -5.84
C GLY A 439 -17.55 -10.90 -6.36
N VAL A 440 -16.41 -11.59 -6.44
CA VAL A 440 -15.10 -10.99 -6.80
C VAL A 440 -14.57 -11.41 -8.16
N SER A 441 -15.21 -12.37 -8.83
CA SER A 441 -14.87 -12.79 -10.19
C SER A 441 -16.09 -13.42 -10.85
N LEU A 442 -16.25 -13.18 -12.16
CA LEU A 442 -17.34 -13.76 -12.97
C LEU A 442 -17.28 -15.29 -13.07
N ALA A 443 -16.16 -15.93 -12.70
CA ALA A 443 -15.95 -17.36 -12.95
C ALA A 443 -15.62 -18.23 -11.71
N ILE A 444 -15.26 -17.66 -10.54
CA ILE A 444 -14.39 -18.43 -9.59
C ILE A 444 -14.81 -18.33 -8.12
N ALA A 445 -15.56 -17.32 -7.71
CA ALA A 445 -16.01 -17.19 -6.32
C ALA A 445 -17.43 -16.64 -6.28
N GLY A 446 -18.37 -17.50 -5.88
CA GLY A 446 -19.76 -17.11 -5.60
C GLY A 446 -19.86 -16.16 -4.41
N ARG A 447 -21.08 -15.72 -4.09
CA ARG A 447 -21.33 -14.92 -2.88
C ARG A 447 -20.89 -15.69 -1.63
N ASP A 448 -20.16 -15.03 -0.75
CA ASP A 448 -19.82 -15.59 0.56
C ASP A 448 -20.91 -15.22 1.58
N SER A 449 -21.31 -16.16 2.43
CA SER A 449 -22.27 -15.93 3.52
C SER A 449 -21.73 -15.01 4.61
N GLU A 450 -20.41 -14.83 4.70
CA GLU A 450 -19.73 -13.99 5.70
C GLU A 450 -19.52 -12.52 5.27
N CYS A 451 -20.25 -12.07 4.24
CA CYS A 451 -20.13 -10.71 3.74
C CYS A 451 -20.65 -9.63 4.71
N ALA A 452 -20.04 -8.44 4.69
CA ALA A 452 -20.38 -7.27 5.50
C ALA A 452 -21.07 -6.18 4.64
N PRO A 453 -22.41 -6.22 4.51
CA PRO A 453 -23.15 -5.37 3.56
C PRO A 453 -23.15 -3.87 3.89
N TYR A 454 -22.71 -3.50 5.10
CA TYR A 454 -22.68 -2.11 5.58
C TYR A 454 -21.28 -1.49 5.54
N LEU A 455 -20.29 -2.18 4.96
CA LEU A 455 -18.98 -1.59 4.77
C LEU A 455 -19.08 -0.42 3.77
N ASP A 456 -18.70 0.79 4.18
CA ASP A 456 -18.79 2.01 3.37
C ASP A 456 -17.42 2.57 2.96
N ARG A 457 -16.35 1.85 3.30
CA ARG A 457 -14.96 2.22 2.99
C ARG A 457 -14.60 1.88 1.54
N THR A 458 -13.96 2.82 0.85
CA THR A 458 -13.28 2.59 -0.43
C THR A 458 -11.87 2.07 -0.20
N ARG A 459 -11.51 0.96 -0.87
CA ARG A 459 -10.21 0.29 -0.79
C ARG A 459 -9.71 -0.05 -2.18
N CYS A 460 -8.39 -0.13 -2.38
CA CYS A 460 -7.84 -0.60 -3.64
C CYS A 460 -7.57 -2.10 -3.57
N LEU A 461 -8.29 -2.89 -4.37
CA LEU A 461 -8.24 -4.36 -4.32
C LEU A 461 -7.53 -4.90 -5.58
N GLY A 462 -6.44 -5.64 -5.40
CA GLY A 462 -5.69 -6.27 -6.48
C GLY A 462 -5.80 -7.80 -6.45
N ILE A 463 -5.08 -8.42 -5.51
CA ILE A 463 -5.01 -9.88 -5.35
C ILE A 463 -5.25 -10.22 -3.88
N LEU A 464 -6.15 -11.16 -3.61
CA LEU A 464 -6.38 -11.74 -2.29
C LEU A 464 -5.35 -12.84 -2.05
N PHE A 465 -4.75 -12.88 -0.85
CA PHE A 465 -3.81 -13.93 -0.42
C PHE A 465 -4.34 -14.67 0.80
N GLN A 466 -3.96 -15.95 0.91
CA GLN A 466 -4.11 -16.82 2.07
C GLN A 466 -2.92 -17.78 2.17
N ASP A 467 -2.68 -18.36 3.34
CA ASP A 467 -1.74 -19.47 3.56
C ASP A 467 -0.31 -19.22 3.02
N VAL A 468 0.21 -18.00 3.18
CA VAL A 468 1.53 -17.58 2.70
C VAL A 468 2.62 -18.24 3.55
N ARG A 469 3.49 -19.02 2.90
CA ARG A 469 4.60 -19.71 3.55
C ARG A 469 5.78 -19.93 2.61
N PHE A 470 6.98 -19.91 3.16
CA PHE A 470 8.16 -20.40 2.45
C PHE A 470 8.33 -21.90 2.70
N THR A 471 8.52 -22.66 1.62
CA THR A 471 8.80 -24.09 1.69
C THR A 471 10.21 -24.35 1.17
N ALA A 472 11.07 -24.87 2.05
CA ALA A 472 12.46 -25.20 1.71
C ALA A 472 12.52 -26.33 0.67
N ALA A 473 13.46 -26.26 -0.27
CA ALA A 473 13.69 -27.28 -1.29
C ALA A 473 14.04 -28.65 -0.68
N SER A 474 14.62 -28.65 0.54
CA SER A 474 14.92 -29.87 1.29
C SER A 474 13.69 -30.66 1.75
N THR A 475 12.50 -30.05 1.77
CA THR A 475 11.25 -30.71 2.17
C THR A 475 10.68 -31.61 1.06
N GLY A 476 11.24 -31.55 -0.14
CA GLY A 476 10.83 -32.33 -1.31
C GLY A 476 10.33 -31.45 -2.46
N PRO A 477 10.02 -32.05 -3.62
CA PRO A 477 9.57 -31.32 -4.79
C PRO A 477 8.17 -30.72 -4.55
N LEU A 478 8.05 -29.40 -4.73
CA LEU A 478 6.77 -28.67 -4.60
C LEU A 478 5.78 -28.97 -5.73
N MET A 479 6.32 -29.44 -6.86
CA MET A 479 5.61 -29.97 -8.01
C MET A 479 6.44 -31.10 -8.62
N GLN A 480 5.80 -32.04 -9.31
CA GLN A 480 6.51 -33.02 -10.12
C GLN A 480 7.06 -32.33 -11.38
N PRO A 481 8.38 -32.26 -11.57
CA PRO A 481 8.97 -31.57 -12.71
C PRO A 481 8.76 -32.36 -14.00
N VAL A 482 8.48 -31.65 -15.10
CA VAL A 482 8.40 -32.22 -16.44
C VAL A 482 9.36 -31.52 -17.39
N ASP A 483 9.40 -30.19 -17.34
CA ASP A 483 10.25 -29.28 -18.13
C ASP A 483 10.33 -29.64 -19.63
N VAL A 484 9.19 -29.63 -20.32
CA VAL A 484 9.10 -29.88 -21.78
C VAL A 484 8.52 -28.69 -22.52
N THR A 485 9.05 -28.39 -23.71
CA THR A 485 8.57 -27.27 -24.55
C THR A 485 7.68 -27.80 -25.66
N LEU A 486 6.54 -27.15 -25.93
CA LEU A 486 5.61 -27.46 -27.00
C LEU A 486 5.54 -26.28 -27.98
N GLY A 487 5.59 -26.58 -29.28
CA GLY A 487 5.54 -25.57 -30.35
C GLY A 487 6.68 -24.54 -30.33
N GLY A 488 7.71 -24.72 -29.48
CA GLY A 488 8.74 -23.71 -29.22
C GLY A 488 8.24 -22.48 -28.42
N GLN A 489 6.97 -22.45 -28.01
CA GLN A 489 6.31 -21.25 -27.46
C GLN A 489 5.87 -21.38 -26.01
N VAL A 490 5.48 -22.58 -25.57
CA VAL A 490 5.03 -22.86 -24.21
C VAL A 490 5.86 -23.98 -23.61
N ARG A 491 6.14 -23.89 -22.31
CA ARG A 491 6.87 -24.90 -21.56
C ARG A 491 6.01 -25.44 -20.42
N LEU A 492 5.76 -26.74 -20.37
CA LEU A 492 5.23 -27.38 -19.18
C LEU A 492 6.36 -27.55 -18.18
N ARG A 493 6.33 -26.79 -17.08
CA ARG A 493 7.32 -26.85 -16.01
C ARG A 493 7.11 -28.08 -15.15
N GLY A 494 5.87 -28.36 -14.79
CA GLY A 494 5.53 -29.49 -13.95
C GLY A 494 4.03 -29.57 -13.67
N TYR A 495 3.66 -30.44 -12.73
CA TYR A 495 2.30 -30.59 -12.27
C TYR A 495 2.22 -31.01 -10.80
N THR A 496 1.06 -30.83 -10.18
CA THR A 496 0.73 -31.42 -8.88
C THR A 496 -0.59 -32.17 -8.99
N LEU A 497 -0.66 -33.34 -8.37
CA LEU A 497 -1.87 -34.16 -8.31
C LEU A 497 -2.38 -34.18 -6.86
N ARG A 498 -3.68 -33.94 -6.65
CA ARG A 498 -4.33 -34.04 -5.34
C ARG A 498 -5.48 -35.05 -5.39
N GLY A 499 -5.58 -35.85 -4.34
CA GLY A 499 -6.56 -36.95 -4.24
C GLY A 499 -6.01 -38.28 -4.76
N GLN A 500 -6.63 -39.39 -4.33
CA GLN A 500 -6.38 -40.70 -4.90
C GLN A 500 -7.39 -40.98 -6.02
N PRO A 501 -6.93 -41.35 -7.24
CA PRO A 501 -7.83 -41.71 -8.34
C PRO A 501 -8.71 -42.88 -7.93
N SER A 502 -10.03 -42.68 -7.97
CA SER A 502 -11.03 -43.70 -7.63
C SER A 502 -12.29 -43.48 -8.47
N ALA A 503 -12.96 -44.58 -8.83
CA ALA A 503 -14.17 -44.52 -9.62
C ALA A 503 -15.23 -43.62 -8.97
N GLY A 504 -15.82 -42.72 -9.77
CA GLY A 504 -16.86 -41.77 -9.32
C GLY A 504 -16.36 -40.59 -8.50
N ARG A 505 -15.03 -40.39 -8.38
CA ARG A 505 -14.42 -39.20 -7.76
C ARG A 505 -13.76 -38.32 -8.80
N GLU A 506 -13.41 -37.10 -8.40
CA GLU A 506 -12.64 -36.18 -9.22
C GLU A 506 -11.15 -36.28 -8.90
N LEU A 507 -10.33 -36.28 -9.94
CA LEU A 507 -8.89 -36.16 -9.85
C LEU A 507 -8.49 -34.70 -10.11
N ALA A 508 -7.91 -34.04 -9.10
CA ALA A 508 -7.50 -32.64 -9.22
C ALA A 508 -6.03 -32.54 -9.66
N LEU A 509 -5.83 -32.03 -10.88
CA LEU A 509 -4.52 -31.84 -11.51
C LEU A 509 -4.24 -30.34 -11.66
N THR A 510 -3.16 -29.83 -11.08
CA THR A 510 -2.68 -28.47 -11.38
C THR A 510 -1.50 -28.55 -12.33
N LEU A 511 -1.58 -27.85 -13.46
CA LEU A 511 -0.51 -27.75 -14.46
C LEU A 511 0.19 -26.40 -14.34
N TYR A 512 1.52 -26.41 -14.42
CA TYR A 512 2.36 -25.20 -14.35
C TYR A 512 3.00 -24.96 -15.71
N TRP A 513 2.41 -24.07 -16.50
CA TRP A 513 2.89 -23.67 -17.81
C TRP A 513 3.77 -22.43 -17.72
N GLN A 514 4.70 -22.26 -18.65
CA GLN A 514 5.49 -21.04 -18.77
C GLN A 514 5.56 -20.61 -20.23
N ALA A 515 5.27 -19.34 -20.51
CA ALA A 515 5.50 -18.78 -21.84
C ALA A 515 7.01 -18.66 -22.10
N VAL A 516 7.48 -19.15 -23.24
CA VAL A 516 8.91 -19.07 -23.61
C VAL A 516 9.28 -17.61 -23.90
N ARG A 517 10.35 -17.12 -23.28
CA ARG A 517 10.84 -15.74 -23.51
C ARG A 517 11.22 -15.53 -24.97
N GLY A 518 10.73 -14.44 -25.56
CA GLY A 518 10.99 -14.08 -26.96
C GLY A 518 10.15 -14.85 -27.98
N ALA A 519 9.42 -15.90 -27.56
CA ALA A 519 8.46 -16.56 -28.41
C ALA A 519 7.15 -15.75 -28.45
N ARG A 520 6.46 -15.79 -29.60
CA ARG A 520 5.12 -15.22 -29.77
C ARG A 520 4.14 -16.38 -29.91
N MET A 521 3.00 -16.29 -29.22
CA MET A 521 1.90 -17.24 -29.41
C MET A 521 1.31 -17.04 -30.80
N GLU A 522 1.28 -18.10 -31.61
CA GLU A 522 0.77 -18.04 -32.99
C GLU A 522 -0.75 -18.12 -33.06
N ALA A 523 -1.38 -18.71 -32.05
CA ALA A 523 -2.83 -18.82 -31.90
C ALA A 523 -3.24 -18.87 -30.41
N ASP A 524 -4.55 -18.86 -30.18
CA ASP A 524 -5.11 -19.24 -28.89
C ASP A 524 -5.23 -20.76 -28.80
N TYR A 525 -4.56 -21.34 -27.82
CA TYR A 525 -4.47 -22.78 -27.63
C TYR A 525 -5.48 -23.28 -26.59
N THR A 526 -6.00 -24.47 -26.83
CA THR A 526 -6.81 -25.26 -25.90
C THR A 526 -5.91 -26.21 -25.13
N ILE A 527 -6.02 -26.23 -23.80
CA ILE A 527 -5.32 -27.19 -22.93
C ILE A 527 -6.18 -28.45 -22.85
N PHE A 528 -5.54 -29.60 -23.04
CA PHE A 528 -6.20 -30.88 -22.85
C PHE A 528 -5.48 -31.75 -21.82
N VAL A 529 -6.25 -32.59 -21.14
CA VAL A 529 -5.78 -33.63 -20.23
C VAL A 529 -6.53 -34.90 -20.56
N HIS A 530 -5.83 -35.99 -20.80
CA HIS A 530 -6.41 -37.31 -21.06
C HIS A 530 -5.93 -38.31 -20.03
N LEU A 531 -6.84 -39.18 -19.63
CA LEU A 531 -6.54 -40.37 -18.85
C LEU A 531 -6.87 -41.60 -19.68
N LEU A 532 -5.84 -42.33 -20.12
CA LEU A 532 -5.97 -43.45 -21.07
C LEU A 532 -5.71 -44.80 -20.41
N GLY A 533 -6.49 -45.82 -20.78
CA GLY A 533 -6.23 -47.20 -20.40
C GLY A 533 -5.05 -47.80 -21.18
N ALA A 534 -4.59 -48.99 -20.77
CA ALA A 534 -3.47 -49.68 -21.42
C ALA A 534 -3.72 -50.05 -22.90
N ASP A 535 -4.99 -50.13 -23.31
CA ASP A 535 -5.45 -50.34 -24.69
C ASP A 535 -5.58 -49.03 -25.49
N GLY A 536 -5.25 -47.89 -24.87
CA GLY A 536 -5.42 -46.55 -25.44
C GLY A 536 -6.85 -46.02 -25.35
N ALA A 537 -7.78 -46.74 -24.69
CA ALA A 537 -9.14 -46.27 -24.51
C ALA A 537 -9.19 -45.07 -23.55
N LEU A 538 -9.95 -44.04 -23.92
CA LEU A 538 -10.13 -42.85 -23.10
C LEU A 538 -11.06 -43.15 -21.92
N LEU A 539 -10.55 -42.99 -20.69
CA LEU A 539 -11.36 -43.11 -19.48
C LEU A 539 -12.01 -41.76 -19.12
N ALA A 540 -11.21 -40.70 -19.10
CA ALA A 540 -11.66 -39.36 -18.76
C ALA A 540 -10.82 -38.31 -19.50
N GLN A 541 -11.43 -37.15 -19.80
CA GLN A 541 -10.73 -36.03 -20.41
C GLN A 541 -11.20 -34.68 -19.88
N HIS A 542 -10.35 -33.68 -20.08
CA HIS A 542 -10.70 -32.28 -20.03
C HIS A 542 -10.13 -31.60 -21.27
N ASP A 543 -10.93 -30.75 -21.91
CA ASP A 543 -10.54 -29.91 -23.05
C ASP A 543 -11.12 -28.52 -22.86
N GLY A 544 -10.27 -27.49 -22.81
CA GLY A 544 -10.77 -26.13 -22.70
C GLY A 544 -9.71 -25.04 -22.89
N PRO A 545 -10.12 -23.84 -23.32
CA PRO A 545 -9.22 -22.69 -23.32
C PRO A 545 -8.77 -22.36 -21.88
N PRO A 546 -7.57 -21.78 -21.68
CA PRO A 546 -7.08 -21.44 -20.35
C PRO A 546 -8.06 -20.52 -19.60
N LEU A 547 -8.30 -20.83 -18.32
CA LEU A 547 -9.30 -20.15 -17.46
C LEU A 547 -10.68 -20.00 -18.14
N SER A 548 -11.15 -21.05 -18.80
CA SER A 548 -12.44 -21.04 -19.52
C SER A 548 -12.55 -19.91 -20.55
N GLY A 549 -11.42 -19.46 -21.11
CA GLY A 549 -11.35 -18.43 -22.15
C GLY A 549 -11.21 -17.00 -21.64
N VAL A 550 -11.16 -16.78 -20.32
CA VAL A 550 -10.95 -15.44 -19.73
C VAL A 550 -9.52 -14.95 -19.95
N TYR A 551 -8.56 -15.87 -20.03
CA TYR A 551 -7.13 -15.56 -20.23
C TYR A 551 -6.49 -16.42 -21.34
N PRO A 552 -6.87 -16.18 -22.60
CA PRO A 552 -6.38 -16.97 -23.73
C PRO A 552 -4.86 -16.86 -23.90
N THR A 553 -4.23 -17.83 -24.57
CA THR A 553 -2.75 -17.90 -24.66
C THR A 553 -2.15 -16.70 -25.36
N SER A 554 -2.85 -16.02 -26.28
CA SER A 554 -2.41 -14.76 -26.88
C SER A 554 -2.12 -13.63 -25.87
N ARG A 555 -2.67 -13.70 -24.65
CA ARG A 555 -2.37 -12.75 -23.55
C ARG A 555 -1.14 -13.12 -22.73
N TRP A 556 -0.59 -14.33 -22.91
CA TRP A 556 0.56 -14.78 -22.15
C TRP A 556 1.81 -13.98 -22.53
N VAL A 557 2.53 -13.49 -21.52
CA VAL A 557 3.75 -12.71 -21.72
C VAL A 557 4.96 -13.60 -21.51
N GLY A 558 5.96 -13.47 -22.40
CA GLY A 558 7.16 -14.31 -22.37
C GLY A 558 7.86 -14.28 -21.01
N GLY A 559 8.02 -15.47 -20.42
CA GLY A 559 8.63 -15.68 -19.11
C GLY A 559 7.64 -15.94 -17.98
N ASP A 560 6.38 -15.52 -18.13
CA ASP A 560 5.35 -15.71 -17.09
C ASP A 560 5.02 -17.18 -16.88
N ILE A 561 4.70 -17.51 -15.64
CA ILE A 561 4.21 -18.82 -15.23
C ILE A 561 2.68 -18.72 -15.09
N PHE A 562 1.98 -19.57 -15.82
CA PHE A 562 0.54 -19.73 -15.77
C PHE A 562 0.20 -21.05 -15.08
N SER A 563 -0.61 -20.99 -14.03
CA SER A 563 -1.07 -22.16 -13.29
C SER A 563 -2.58 -22.29 -13.42
N GLN A 564 -3.06 -23.50 -13.68
CA GLN A 564 -4.49 -23.80 -13.75
C GLN A 564 -4.76 -25.15 -13.10
N GLN A 565 -5.85 -25.22 -12.34
CA GLN A 565 -6.35 -26.49 -11.83
C GLN A 565 -7.42 -27.06 -12.77
N ILE A 566 -7.27 -28.34 -13.08
CA ILE A 566 -8.17 -29.12 -13.90
C ILE A 566 -8.76 -30.22 -13.01
N SER A 567 -10.08 -30.21 -12.86
CA SER A 567 -10.82 -31.33 -12.26
C SER A 567 -11.18 -32.32 -13.35
N LEU A 568 -10.69 -33.55 -13.20
CA LEU A 568 -10.96 -34.65 -14.12
C LEU A 568 -11.97 -35.61 -13.46
N PRO A 569 -13.26 -35.60 -13.85
CA PRO A 569 -14.26 -36.49 -13.28
C PRO A 569 -14.04 -37.91 -13.78
N LEU A 570 -13.82 -38.86 -12.86
CA LEU A 570 -13.64 -40.27 -13.18
C LEU A 570 -15.01 -40.96 -13.22
N PRO A 571 -15.32 -41.74 -14.29
CA PRO A 571 -16.58 -42.46 -14.37
C PRO A 571 -16.82 -43.38 -13.15
N PRO A 572 -18.07 -43.50 -12.66
CA PRO A 572 -18.39 -44.38 -11.53
C PRO A 572 -18.20 -45.87 -11.85
N ASP A 573 -18.18 -46.23 -13.12
CA ASP A 573 -17.93 -47.57 -13.66
C ASP A 573 -16.47 -47.77 -14.14
N ALA A 574 -15.57 -46.83 -13.82
CA ALA A 574 -14.15 -46.95 -14.11
C ALA A 574 -13.61 -48.26 -13.52
N GLN A 575 -13.00 -49.07 -14.39
CA GLN A 575 -12.41 -50.33 -13.97
C GLN A 575 -11.15 -50.06 -13.15
N PRO A 576 -10.92 -50.80 -12.05
CA PRO A 576 -9.65 -50.69 -11.33
C PRO A 576 -8.48 -51.07 -12.24
N GLY A 577 -7.42 -50.26 -12.23
CA GLY A 577 -6.25 -50.52 -13.07
C GLY A 577 -5.31 -49.34 -13.19
N THR A 578 -4.25 -49.54 -13.96
CA THR A 578 -3.27 -48.49 -14.27
C THR A 578 -3.70 -47.75 -15.53
N TYR A 579 -3.70 -46.42 -15.44
CA TYR A 579 -4.05 -45.50 -16.52
C TYR A 579 -2.93 -44.49 -16.73
N GLU A 580 -2.76 -44.03 -17.96
CA GLU A 580 -1.73 -43.05 -18.35
C GLU A 580 -2.31 -41.64 -18.35
N LEU A 581 -1.74 -40.75 -17.54
CA LEU A 581 -2.13 -39.34 -17.48
C LEU A 581 -1.27 -38.53 -18.46
N LEU A 582 -1.93 -37.92 -19.44
CA LEU A 582 -1.33 -37.20 -20.55
C LEU A 582 -1.90 -35.79 -20.64
N THR A 583 -1.11 -34.85 -21.16
CA THR A 583 -1.58 -33.47 -21.43
C THR A 583 -0.94 -32.90 -22.69
N GLY A 584 -1.43 -31.76 -23.13
CA GLY A 584 -0.82 -30.98 -24.20
C GLY A 584 -1.68 -29.77 -24.54
N MET A 585 -1.39 -29.19 -25.70
CA MET A 585 -2.14 -28.07 -26.26
C MET A 585 -2.43 -28.28 -27.73
N TYR A 586 -3.57 -27.79 -28.21
CA TYR A 586 -3.92 -27.76 -29.63
C TYR A 586 -4.63 -26.46 -30.03
N THR A 587 -4.73 -26.20 -31.33
CA THR A 587 -5.49 -25.08 -31.92
C THR A 587 -6.95 -25.47 -32.19
N TYR A 588 -7.90 -24.57 -31.92
CA TYR A 588 -9.33 -24.79 -32.22
C TYR A 588 -9.82 -23.77 -33.26
N PRO A 589 -10.62 -24.17 -34.27
CA PRO A 589 -11.32 -25.45 -34.43
C PRO A 589 -10.59 -26.52 -35.26
N ASP A 590 -9.35 -26.27 -35.71
CA ASP A 590 -8.57 -27.13 -36.60
C ASP A 590 -7.94 -28.37 -35.91
N ILE A 591 -7.90 -28.39 -34.59
CA ILE A 591 -7.42 -29.48 -33.72
C ILE A 591 -6.00 -29.92 -34.11
N GLN A 592 -5.08 -28.97 -34.27
CA GLN A 592 -3.67 -29.27 -34.48
C GLN A 592 -2.91 -29.22 -33.15
N ARG A 593 -2.38 -30.37 -32.72
CA ARG A 593 -1.57 -30.47 -31.50
C ARG A 593 -0.22 -29.78 -31.69
N LEU A 594 0.24 -29.08 -30.66
CA LEU A 594 1.58 -28.51 -30.66
C LEU A 594 2.64 -29.62 -30.63
N PRO A 595 3.71 -29.51 -31.43
CA PRO A 595 4.79 -30.49 -31.42
C PRO A 595 5.51 -30.45 -30.07
N VAL A 596 5.74 -31.61 -29.47
CA VAL A 596 6.44 -31.76 -28.18
C VAL A 596 7.93 -31.93 -28.45
N ALA A 597 8.77 -31.11 -27.81
CA ALA A 597 10.21 -31.15 -27.99
C ALA A 597 10.86 -32.33 -27.25
N GLY A 598 11.87 -32.95 -27.91
CA GLY A 598 12.66 -34.04 -27.36
C GLY A 598 12.12 -35.43 -27.72
N ASP A 599 12.89 -36.46 -27.37
CA ASP A 599 12.53 -37.87 -27.57
C ASP A 599 11.97 -38.42 -26.25
N ARG A 600 10.64 -38.38 -26.10
CA ARG A 600 9.91 -38.80 -24.91
C ARG A 600 8.69 -39.63 -25.31
N PRO A 601 8.18 -40.51 -24.43
CA PRO A 601 6.95 -41.24 -24.69
C PRO A 601 5.83 -40.32 -25.15
N TYR A 602 5.17 -40.71 -26.25
CA TYR A 602 4.04 -40.01 -26.87
C TYR A 602 4.34 -38.62 -27.51
N ALA A 603 5.60 -38.18 -27.51
CA ALA A 603 5.97 -36.87 -28.07
C ALA A 603 5.66 -36.74 -29.57
N GLN A 604 5.80 -37.85 -30.32
CA GLN A 604 5.46 -37.90 -31.75
C GLN A 604 3.97 -37.62 -32.05
N ASP A 605 3.11 -37.82 -31.06
CA ASP A 605 1.65 -37.61 -31.16
C ASP A 605 1.22 -36.25 -30.60
N GLY A 606 2.18 -35.38 -30.26
CA GLY A 606 1.93 -34.08 -29.62
C GLY A 606 1.43 -34.21 -28.18
N LEU A 607 1.74 -35.32 -27.50
CA LEU A 607 1.30 -35.64 -26.15
C LEU A 607 2.47 -35.56 -25.17
N VAL A 608 2.21 -35.00 -23.99
CA VAL A 608 3.15 -34.97 -22.87
C VAL A 608 2.68 -35.94 -21.81
N TRP A 609 3.50 -36.97 -21.56
CA TRP A 609 3.27 -37.90 -20.46
C TRP A 609 3.63 -37.29 -19.10
N LEU A 610 2.71 -37.40 -18.14
CA LEU A 610 2.90 -36.92 -16.77
C LEU A 610 3.31 -38.07 -15.85
N GLN A 611 2.42 -39.06 -15.68
CA GLN A 611 2.66 -40.28 -14.91
C GLN A 611 1.58 -41.32 -15.20
N SER A 612 1.87 -42.57 -14.85
CA SER A 612 0.85 -43.59 -14.67
C SER A 612 0.14 -43.37 -13.33
N VAL A 613 -1.18 -43.53 -13.30
CA VAL A 613 -2.01 -43.43 -12.09
C VAL A 613 -2.79 -44.72 -11.88
N GLU A 614 -2.90 -45.17 -10.64
CA GLU A 614 -3.70 -46.33 -10.28
C GLU A 614 -5.11 -45.86 -9.88
N VAL A 615 -6.12 -46.26 -10.66
CA VAL A 615 -7.53 -46.01 -10.35
C VAL A 615 -8.04 -47.18 -9.54
N SER A 616 -8.53 -46.91 -8.34
CA SER A 616 -9.20 -47.91 -7.51
C SER A 616 -10.70 -47.98 -7.83
N GLY A 617 -11.35 -49.05 -7.38
CA GLY A 617 -12.81 -49.21 -7.49
C GLY A 617 -13.57 -48.13 -6.70
N PRO A 618 -14.91 -48.17 -6.68
CA PRO A 618 -15.72 -47.20 -5.95
C PRO A 618 -15.24 -47.12 -4.50
N ALA A 619 -14.96 -45.91 -4.02
CA ALA A 619 -14.58 -45.71 -2.62
C ALA A 619 -15.73 -46.20 -1.74
N ASP A 620 -15.49 -47.23 -0.90
CA ASP A 620 -16.45 -47.69 0.08
C ASP A 620 -16.95 -46.51 0.91
N GLY A 621 -18.28 -46.38 1.04
CA GLY A 621 -18.97 -45.23 1.64
C GLY A 621 -18.81 -45.09 3.16
N SER A 622 -17.62 -45.27 3.72
CA SER A 622 -17.32 -44.89 5.09
C SER A 622 -16.95 -43.40 5.15
N ASN A 623 -17.97 -42.59 5.41
CA ASN A 623 -17.86 -41.18 5.77
C ASN A 623 -17.06 -41.00 7.08
N PRO A 624 -16.03 -40.13 7.15
CA PRO A 624 -15.73 -39.37 8.36
C PRO A 624 -16.49 -38.03 8.38
#